data_AF-A0A5N0EJ53-F1
#
_entry.id   AF-A0A5N0EJ53-F1
#
_cell.length_a   1.000
_cell.length_b   1.000
_cell.length_c   1.000
_cell.angle_alpha   90.00
_cell.angle_beta   90.00
_cell.angle_gamma   90.00
#
_symmetry.space_group_name_H-M   'P 1'
#
loop_
_entity.id
_entity.type
_entity.pdbx_description
1 polymer ?
#
loop_
_entity_poly.entity_id
_entity_poly.type
_entity_poly.pdbx_seq_one_letter_code
_entity_poly.pdbx_strand_id
1 'polypeptide(L)' 'MADPAVLLLVDGTAGQVVLAAGFLAHAIWDFAHHRADLMVPRWYAEFCAVVDVLVAAALVLGVVR' A
#
# COMPACT_ATOMS: atom_id res chain seq x y z
N MET A 1 0.01 -25.65 -15.06
CA MET A 1 0.49 -24.26 -14.97
C MET A 1 -0.47 -23.56 -14.02
N ALA A 2 -0.09 -23.40 -12.75
CA ALA A 2 -0.96 -22.71 -11.78
C ALA A 2 -0.98 -21.21 -12.12
N ASP A 3 -2.14 -20.59 -11.94
CA ASP A 3 -2.34 -19.16 -12.14
C ASP A 3 -1.45 -18.35 -11.15
N PRO A 4 -0.76 -17.29 -11.60
CA PRO A 4 0.14 -16.51 -10.76
C PRO A 4 -0.57 -15.72 -9.64
N ALA A 5 -1.85 -15.35 -9.83
CA ALA A 5 -2.67 -14.75 -8.78
C ALA A 5 -3.05 -15.78 -7.71
N VAL A 6 -3.33 -17.03 -8.10
CA VAL A 6 -3.51 -18.14 -7.15
C VAL A 6 -2.23 -18.34 -6.37
N LEU A 7 -1.06 -18.33 -7.03
CA LEU A 7 0.23 -18.44 -6.35
C LEU A 7 0.43 -17.31 -5.31
N LEU A 8 0.03 -16.09 -5.65
CA LEU A 8 0.08 -14.93 -4.76
C LEU A 8 -0.85 -15.06 -3.54
N LEU A 9 -2.01 -15.70 -3.70
CA LEU A 9 -2.99 -15.89 -2.63
C LEU A 9 -2.58 -16.98 -1.63
N VAL A 10 -1.85 -18.02 -2.07
CA VAL A 10 -1.36 -19.09 -1.18
C VAL A 10 0.04 -18.83 -0.63
N ASP A 11 0.88 -18.07 -1.32
CA ASP A 11 2.19 -17.69 -0.79
C ASP A 11 2.09 -16.41 0.06
N GLY A 12 2.09 -16.58 1.38
CA GLY A 12 2.01 -15.47 2.32
C GLY A 12 3.14 -14.45 2.17
N THR A 13 4.34 -14.87 1.76
CA THR A 13 5.48 -13.96 1.59
C THR A 13 5.31 -13.09 0.34
N ALA A 14 5.04 -13.70 -0.83
CA ALA A 14 4.77 -12.93 -2.03
C ALA A 14 3.53 -12.04 -1.87
N GLY A 15 2.47 -12.54 -1.24
CA GLY A 15 1.27 -11.77 -0.91
C GLY A 15 1.60 -10.51 -0.10
N GLN A 16 2.38 -10.65 0.98
CA GLN A 16 2.83 -9.53 1.81
C GLN A 16 3.65 -8.52 1.03
N VAL A 17 4.58 -8.97 0.17
CA VAL A 17 5.40 -8.07 -0.66
C VAL A 17 4.53 -7.29 -1.65
N VAL A 18 3.57 -7.94 -2.31
CA VAL A 18 2.67 -7.26 -3.25
C VAL A 18 1.77 -6.25 -2.53
N LEU A 19 1.24 -6.61 -1.35
CA LEU A 19 0.45 -5.67 -0.55
C LEU A 19 1.29 -4.48 -0.10
N ALA A 20 2.51 -4.72 0.42
CA ALA A 20 3.40 -3.64 0.86
C ALA A 20 3.75 -2.70 -0.30
N ALA A 21 4.02 -3.25 -1.49
CA ALA A 21 4.26 -2.47 -2.70
C ALA A 21 3.03 -1.66 -3.13
N GLY A 22 1.83 -2.26 -3.03
CA GLY A 22 0.57 -1.59 -3.34
C GLY A 22 0.29 -0.38 -2.43
N PHE A 23 0.47 -0.55 -1.12
CA PHE A 23 0.33 0.54 -0.15
C PHE A 23 1.36 1.65 -0.40
N LEU A 24 2.62 1.32 -0.64
CA LEU A 24 3.65 2.32 -0.99
C LEU A 24 3.32 3.08 -2.28
N ALA A 25 2.83 2.39 -3.31
CA ALA A 25 2.41 3.04 -4.55
C ALA A 25 1.23 3.99 -4.32
N HIS A 26 0.29 3.63 -3.44
CA HIS A 26 -0.85 4.48 -3.08
C HIS A 26 -0.41 5.71 -2.28
N ALA A 27 0.51 5.57 -1.33
CA ALA A 27 1.08 6.72 -0.62
C ALA A 27 1.74 7.76 -1.56
N ILE A 28 2.39 7.29 -2.63
CA ILE A 28 2.94 8.18 -3.68
C ILE A 28 1.82 8.91 -4.43
N TRP A 29 0.72 8.22 -4.71
CA TRP A 29 -0.46 8.79 -5.35
C TRP A 29 -1.18 9.81 -4.47
N ASP A 30 -1.27 9.56 -3.17
CA ASP A 30 -1.79 10.50 -2.18
C ASP A 30 -0.92 11.75 -2.09
N PHE A 31 0.40 11.59 -2.12
CA PHE A 31 1.31 12.73 -2.21
C PHE A 31 1.06 13.54 -3.48
N ALA A 32 0.83 12.89 -4.62
CA ALA A 32 0.46 13.59 -5.85
C ALA A 32 -0.86 14.36 -5.70
N HIS A 33 -1.88 13.79 -5.04
CA HIS A 33 -3.15 14.46 -4.74
C HIS A 33 -2.97 15.66 -3.82
N HIS A 34 -2.20 15.49 -2.75
CA HIS A 34 -1.86 16.55 -1.80
C HIS A 34 -1.17 17.73 -2.50
N ARG A 35 -0.28 17.43 -3.46
CA ARG A 35 0.43 18.45 -4.26
C ARG A 35 -0.48 19.12 -5.29
N ALA A 36 -1.40 18.37 -5.88
CA ALA A 36 -2.33 18.87 -6.90
C ALA A 36 -3.47 19.73 -6.32
N ASP A 37 -3.82 19.54 -5.04
CA ASP A 37 -4.94 20.21 -4.38
C ASP A 37 -6.29 19.91 -5.05
N LEU A 38 -6.48 18.66 -5.48
CA LEU A 38 -7.64 18.18 -6.24
C LEU A 38 -8.26 16.93 -5.62
N MET A 39 -9.53 16.69 -5.94
CA MET A 39 -10.38 15.52 -5.60
C MET A 39 -10.72 15.31 -4.13
N VAL A 40 -9.77 15.53 -3.22
CA VAL A 40 -9.95 15.37 -1.77
C VAL A 40 -9.30 16.53 -1.01
N PRO A 41 -9.79 16.85 0.21
CA PRO A 41 -9.11 17.82 1.08
C PRO A 41 -7.65 17.42 1.37
N ARG A 42 -6.73 18.38 1.43
CA ARG A 42 -5.29 18.14 1.66
C ARG A 42 -4.99 17.26 2.86
N TRP A 43 -5.68 17.51 3.96
CA TRP A 43 -5.50 16.77 5.21
C TRP A 43 -5.89 15.29 5.08
N TYR A 44 -6.86 14.99 4.21
CA TYR A 44 -7.29 13.62 3.96
C TYR A 44 -6.21 12.86 3.17
N ALA A 45 -5.65 13.50 2.13
CA ALA A 45 -4.52 12.93 1.38
C ALA A 45 -3.27 12.73 2.26
N GLU A 46 -2.97 13.66 3.17
CA GLU A 46 -1.87 13.49 4.14
C GLU A 46 -2.11 12.31 5.08
N PHE A 47 -3.33 12.20 5.61
CA PHE A 47 -3.70 11.09 6.50
C PHE A 47 -3.57 9.74 5.80
N CYS A 48 -4.11 9.61 4.58
CA CYS A 48 -4.01 8.37 3.80
C CYS A 48 -2.55 8.00 3.51
N ALA A 49 -1.73 8.97 3.07
CA ALA A 49 -0.31 8.72 2.82
C ALA A 49 0.42 8.19 4.07
N VAL A 50 0.12 8.73 5.26
CA VAL A 50 0.71 8.25 6.52
C VAL A 50 0.23 6.83 6.84
N VAL A 51 -1.07 6.57 6.73
CA VAL A 51 -1.64 5.24 6.97
C VAL A 51 -1.02 4.21 6.03
N ASP A 52 -0.91 4.51 4.75
CA ASP A 52 -0.37 3.61 3.75
C ASP A 52 1.10 3.28 4.00
N VAL A 53 1.92 4.27 4.36
CA VAL A 53 3.32 4.03 4.74
C VAL A 53 3.41 3.15 5.99
N LEU A 54 2.58 3.39 6.99
CA LEU A 54 2.57 2.59 8.23
C LEU A 54 2.12 1.15 7.97
N VAL A 55 1.12 0.93 7.11
CA VAL A 55 0.65 -0.41 6.74
C VAL A 55 1.73 -1.14 5.93
N ALA A 56 2.33 -0.48 4.95
CA ALA A 56 3.45 -1.05 4.19
C ALA A 56 4.61 -1.44 5.12
N ALA A 57 4.96 -0.57 6.07
CA ALA A 57 6.00 -0.86 7.06
C ALA A 57 5.61 -2.05 7.96
N ALA A 58 4.37 -2.12 8.43
CA ALA A 58 3.88 -3.23 9.26
C ALA A 58 3.93 -4.58 8.53
N LEU A 59 3.63 -4.59 7.22
CA LEU A 59 3.75 -5.77 6.35
C LEU A 59 5.22 -6.18 6.18
N VAL A 60 6.11 -5.24 5.86
CA VAL A 60 7.55 -5.53 5.67
C VAL A 60 8.22 -6.00 6.96
N LEU A 61 7.85 -5.41 8.10
CA LEU A 61 8.37 -5.79 9.42
C LEU A 61 7.72 -7.06 9.96
N GLY A 62 6.70 -7.60 9.29
CA GLY A 62 5.97 -8.79 9.72
C GLY A 62 5.24 -8.60 11.05
N VAL A 63 4.79 -7.38 11.34
CA VAL A 63 3.97 -7.09 12.53
C VAL A 63 2.57 -7.72 12.39
N VAL A 64 2.10 -7.87 11.15
CA VAL A 64 0.82 -8.47 10.78
C VAL A 64 1.11 -9.77 10.03
N ARG A 65 0.74 -10.93 10.59
CA ARG A 65 0.95 -12.27 10.02
C ARG A 65 -0.33 -13.07 10.09
#